data_AF-A0A1I2LSI2-F1
#
_entry.id   AF-A0A1I2LSI2-F1
#
_cell.length_a   1.000
_cell.length_b   1.000
_cell.length_c   1.000
_cell.angle_alpha   90.00
_cell.angle_beta   90.00
_cell.angle_gamma   90.00
#
_symmetry.space_group_name_H-M   'P 1'
#
loop_
_entity.id
_entity.type
_entity.pdbx_description
1 polymer ?
#
loop_
_entity_poly.entity_id
_entity_poly.type
_entity_poly.pdbx_seq_one_letter_code
_entity_poly.pdbx_strand_id
1 'polypeptide(L)'
;MKKGFYNILRANFLISRDAVNNWRFIVFCTLLAIIMIASSHSAERKVHKIAKLHTEVRELKSEFVDRRSALMRIKMESTITQKMKDRGILPSENPPYKIKVNIKE
;
A
#
# COMPACT_ATOMS: atom_id res chain seq x y z
N MET A 1 17.87 35.79 -41.61
CA MET A 1 17.30 34.87 -40.60
C MET A 1 18.23 34.54 -39.42
N LYS A 2 19.58 34.54 -39.57
CA LYS A 2 20.52 34.15 -38.49
C LYS A 2 20.71 35.16 -37.34
N LYS A 3 20.20 36.40 -37.45
CA LYS A 3 20.42 37.47 -36.44
C LYS A 3 19.53 37.34 -35.19
N GLY A 4 18.32 36.78 -35.31
CA GLY A 4 17.38 36.65 -34.19
C GLY A 4 17.86 35.68 -33.11
N PHE A 5 18.28 34.48 -33.52
CA PHE A 5 18.83 33.46 -32.61
C PHE A 5 20.15 33.92 -31.96
N TYR A 6 20.99 34.63 -32.73
CA TYR A 6 22.26 35.15 -32.24
C TYR A 6 22.09 36.26 -31.19
N ASN A 7 21.01 37.05 -31.27
CA ASN A 7 20.67 38.06 -30.28
C ASN A 7 20.11 37.48 -28.97
N ILE A 8 19.38 36.36 -29.05
CA ILE A 8 18.93 35.59 -27.88
C ILE A 8 20.14 34.99 -27.15
N LEU A 9 21.08 34.39 -27.90
CA LEU A 9 22.29 33.79 -27.34
C LEU A 9 23.25 34.82 -26.73
N ARG A 10 23.32 36.04 -27.29
CA ARG A 10 24.11 37.17 -26.75
C ARG A 10 23.42 37.95 -25.62
N ALA A 11 22.28 37.47 -25.11
CA ALA A 11 21.56 38.13 -24.02
C ALA A 11 21.13 39.58 -24.31
N ASN A 12 21.00 39.99 -25.58
CA ASN A 12 20.49 41.33 -25.93
C ASN A 12 19.05 41.56 -25.44
N PHE A 13 18.31 40.49 -25.12
CA PHE A 13 17.01 40.52 -24.43
C PHE A 13 17.09 41.04 -22.98
N LEU A 14 18.24 40.94 -22.33
CA LEU A 14 18.45 41.38 -20.94
C LEU A 14 18.91 42.84 -20.81
N ILE A 15 19.31 43.48 -21.92
CA ILE A 15 19.94 44.81 -21.93
C ILE A 15 19.10 45.84 -22.72
N SER A 16 18.04 45.41 -23.43
CA SER A 16 17.12 46.31 -24.12
C SER A 16 16.23 47.11 -23.16
N ARG A 17 15.55 48.16 -23.63
CA ARG A 17 14.69 49.04 -22.81
C ARG A 17 13.60 48.29 -22.00
N ASP A 18 13.26 47.07 -22.39
CA ASP A 18 12.28 46.18 -21.73
C ASP A 18 12.90 45.10 -20.82
N ALA A 19 14.19 45.24 -20.47
CA ALA A 19 14.94 44.28 -19.63
C ALA A 19 14.23 43.87 -18.32
N VAL A 20 13.47 44.79 -17.71
CA VAL A 20 12.75 44.54 -16.45
C VAL A 20 11.68 43.45 -16.61
N ASN A 21 10.95 43.46 -17.73
CA ASN A 21 9.89 42.46 -17.98
C ASN A 21 10.49 41.07 -18.24
N ASN A 22 11.64 41.05 -18.90
CA ASN A 22 12.39 39.85 -19.26
C ASN A 22 13.04 39.19 -18.03
N TRP A 23 13.54 40.00 -17.10
CA TRP A 23 14.03 39.52 -15.81
C TRP A 23 12.93 38.87 -14.96
N ARG A 24 11.74 39.49 -14.91
CA ARG A 24 10.57 38.90 -14.23
C ARG A 24 10.19 37.54 -14.82
N PHE A 25 10.27 37.38 -16.14
CA PHE A 25 10.00 36.11 -16.80
C PHE A 25 11.02 35.02 -16.44
N ILE A 26 12.32 35.36 -16.38
CA ILE A 26 13.37 34.40 -15.98
C ILE A 26 13.20 33.96 -14.52
N VAL A 27 12.91 34.90 -13.62
CA VAL A 27 12.61 34.60 -12.22
C VAL A 27 11.37 33.70 -12.10
N PHE A 28 10.34 33.95 -12.91
CA PHE A 28 9.17 33.09 -12.97
C PHE A 28 9.51 31.67 -13.42
N CYS A 29 10.27 31.49 -14.50
CA CYS A 29 10.68 30.17 -14.98
C CYS A 29 11.57 29.42 -13.99
N THR A 30 12.51 30.11 -13.32
CA THR A 30 13.37 29.50 -12.30
C THR A 30 12.58 29.08 -11.07
N LEU A 31 11.63 29.91 -10.60
CA LEU A 31 10.72 29.54 -9.52
C LEU A 31 9.88 28.30 -9.88
N LEU A 32 9.39 28.24 -11.12
CA LEU A 32 8.61 27.10 -11.62
C LEU A 32 9.47 25.82 -11.69
N ALA A 33 10.72 25.94 -12.12
CA ALA A 33 11.67 24.83 -12.11
C ALA A 33 11.95 24.31 -10.68
N ILE A 34 12.12 25.21 -9.71
CA ILE A 34 12.30 24.85 -8.29
C ILE A 34 11.08 24.11 -7.76
N ILE A 35 9.86 24.59 -8.06
CA ILE A 35 8.61 23.93 -7.66
C ILE A 35 8.53 22.52 -8.26
N MET A 36 8.93 22.36 -9.53
CA MET A 36 8.91 21.06 -10.20
C MET A 36 9.86 20.07 -9.53
N ILE A 37 11.09 20.49 -9.22
CA ILE A 37 12.08 19.66 -8.52
C ILE A 37 11.58 19.27 -7.12
N ALA A 38 11.04 20.24 -6.37
CA ALA A 38 10.51 20.00 -5.02
C ALA A 38 9.32 19.02 -5.04
N SER A 39 8.44 19.14 -6.02
CA SER A 39 7.30 18.24 -6.21
C SER A 39 7.76 16.82 -6.52
N SER A 40 8.71 16.65 -7.45
CA SER A 40 9.26 15.33 -7.80
C SER A 40 9.90 14.64 -6.60
N HIS A 41 10.69 15.36 -5.81
CA HIS A 41 11.32 14.77 -4.63
C HIS A 41 10.31 14.40 -3.53
N SER A 42 9.19 15.13 -3.43
CA SER A 42 8.06 14.74 -2.56
C SER A 42 7.38 13.45 -3.04
N ALA A 43 7.22 13.28 -4.36
CA ALA A 43 6.67 12.07 -4.94
C ALA A 43 7.56 10.85 -4.69
N GLU A 44 8.88 10.98 -4.87
CA GLU A 44 9.85 9.91 -4.57
C GLU A 44 9.76 9.42 -3.12
N ARG A 45 9.74 10.36 -2.15
CA ARG A 45 9.60 10.02 -0.73
C ARG A 45 8.30 9.25 -0.45
N LYS A 46 7.20 9.63 -1.10
CA LYS A 46 5.92 8.92 -0.95
C LYS A 46 6.00 7.51 -1.53
N VAL A 47 6.63 7.33 -2.68
CA VAL A 47 6.82 6.00 -3.30
C VAL A 47 7.64 5.08 -2.40
N HIS A 48 8.74 5.56 -1.83
CA HIS A 48 9.52 4.78 -0.87
C HIS A 48 8.72 4.41 0.38
N LYS A 49 7.91 5.34 0.91
CA LYS A 49 7.01 5.06 2.04
C LYS A 49 5.97 3.99 1.68
N ILE A 50 5.39 4.06 0.49
CA ILE A 50 4.43 3.06 0.00
C ILE A 50 5.09 1.69 -0.10
N ALA A 51 6.31 1.59 -0.64
CA ALA A 51 7.03 0.32 -0.73
C ALA A 51 7.32 -0.29 0.65
N LYS A 52 7.67 0.54 1.65
CA LYS A 52 7.87 0.09 3.04
C LYS A 52 6.56 -0.44 3.63
N LEU A 53 5.47 0.31 3.53
CA LEU A 53 4.15 -0.08 4.03
C LEU A 53 3.64 -1.36 3.35
N HIS A 54 3.85 -1.51 2.04
CA HIS A 54 3.46 -2.71 1.31
C HIS A 54 4.19 -3.96 1.83
N THR A 55 5.47 -3.83 2.16
CA THR A 55 6.25 -4.92 2.77
C THR A 55 5.69 -5.32 4.12
N GLU A 56 5.36 -4.35 4.97
CA GLU A 56 4.76 -4.56 6.30
C GLU A 56 3.39 -5.25 6.21
N VAL A 57 2.52 -4.80 5.31
CA VAL A 57 1.22 -5.43 5.05
C VAL A 57 1.38 -6.88 4.58
N ARG A 58 2.37 -7.14 3.70
CA ARG A 58 2.64 -8.49 3.21
C ARG A 58 3.11 -9.41 4.33
N GLU A 59 3.98 -8.93 5.21
CA GLU A 59 4.47 -9.66 6.38
C GLU A 59 3.34 -10.01 7.34
N LEU A 60 2.51 -9.02 7.71
CA LEU A 60 1.33 -9.24 8.57
C LEU A 60 0.33 -10.23 7.95
N LYS A 61 0.14 -10.17 6.63
CA LYS A 61 -0.75 -11.10 5.93
C LYS A 61 -0.19 -12.53 5.92
N SER A 62 1.13 -12.68 5.79
CA SER A 62 1.80 -13.98 5.93
C SER A 62 1.58 -14.54 7.33
N GLU A 63 1.86 -13.75 8.37
CA GLU A 63 1.65 -14.17 9.75
C GLU A 63 0.20 -14.58 10.01
N PHE A 64 -0.77 -13.79 9.52
CA PHE A 64 -2.18 -14.13 9.67
C PHE A 64 -2.53 -15.49 9.05
N VAL A 65 -2.05 -15.78 7.84
CA VAL A 65 -2.30 -17.06 7.16
C VAL A 65 -1.67 -18.22 7.92
N ASP A 66 -0.44 -18.05 8.41
CA ASP A 66 0.26 -19.07 9.20
C ASP A 66 -0.48 -19.36 10.52
N ARG A 67 -0.84 -18.31 11.26
CA ARG A 67 -1.59 -18.42 12.51
C ARG A 67 -2.97 -19.04 12.31
N ARG A 68 -3.69 -18.63 11.26
CA ARG A 68 -4.99 -19.22 10.90
C ARG A 68 -4.85 -20.70 10.62
N SER A 69 -3.84 -21.10 9.87
CA SER A 69 -3.59 -22.51 9.53
C SER A 69 -3.23 -23.33 10.77
N ALA A 70 -2.41 -22.78 11.67
CA ALA A 70 -2.10 -23.40 12.96
C ALA A 70 -3.35 -23.57 13.84
N LEU A 71 -4.21 -22.56 13.92
CA LEU A 71 -5.49 -22.64 14.65
C LEU A 71 -6.42 -23.68 14.05
N MET A 72 -6.54 -23.74 12.73
CA MET A 72 -7.37 -24.75 12.07
C MET A 72 -6.88 -26.15 12.41
N ARG A 73 -5.57 -26.39 12.37
CA ARG A 73 -4.98 -27.67 12.77
C ARG A 73 -5.34 -28.05 14.21
N ILE A 74 -5.31 -27.10 15.14
CA ILE A 74 -5.70 -27.36 16.54
C ILE A 74 -7.21 -27.62 16.67
N LYS A 75 -8.04 -26.92 15.88
CA LYS A 75 -9.50 -27.06 15.87
C LYS A 75 -9.98 -28.33 15.15
N MET A 76 -9.15 -28.98 14.33
CA MET A 76 -9.54 -30.18 13.61
C MET A 76 -10.07 -31.25 14.56
N GLU A 77 -11.21 -31.84 14.20
CA GLU A 77 -11.87 -32.88 14.98
C GLU A 77 -10.94 -34.08 15.24
N SER A 78 -10.09 -34.44 14.27
CA SER A 78 -9.07 -35.49 14.43
C SER A 78 -8.07 -35.15 15.53
N THR A 79 -7.61 -33.89 15.60
CA THR A 79 -6.64 -33.42 16.60
C THR A 79 -7.29 -33.32 17.99
N ILE A 80 -8.54 -32.86 18.05
CA ILE A 80 -9.32 -32.82 19.29
C ILE A 80 -9.58 -34.24 19.79
N THR A 81 -10.10 -35.13 18.93
CA THR A 81 -10.37 -36.54 19.26
C THR A 81 -9.11 -37.23 19.77
N GLN A 82 -7.96 -37.03 19.10
CA GLN A 82 -6.71 -37.64 19.53
C GLN A 82 -6.24 -37.15 20.90
N LYS A 83 -6.39 -35.86 21.23
CA LYS A 83 -6.09 -35.33 22.57
C LYS A 83 -7.11 -35.74 23.63
N MET A 84 -8.36 -35.96 23.23
CA MET A 84 -9.46 -36.33 24.13
C MET A 84 -9.45 -37.82 24.49
N LYS A 85 -8.82 -38.67 23.66
CA LYS A 85 -8.57 -40.09 23.97
C LYS A 85 -7.82 -40.27 25.29
N ASP A 86 -6.80 -39.45 25.56
CA ASP A 86 -6.04 -39.50 26.82
C ASP A 86 -6.91 -39.17 28.05
N ARG A 87 -8.04 -38.50 27.84
CA ARG A 87 -9.03 -38.14 28.87
C ARG A 87 -10.21 -39.10 28.92
N GLY A 88 -10.20 -40.18 28.13
CA GLY A 88 -11.28 -41.16 28.04
C GLY A 88 -12.52 -40.69 27.29
N ILE A 89 -12.45 -39.55 26.58
CA ILE A 89 -13.57 -39.01 25.81
C ILE A 89 -13.44 -39.48 24.35
N LEU A 90 -14.46 -40.18 23.86
CA LEU A 90 -14.52 -40.75 22.52
C LEU A 90 -15.68 -40.15 21.71
N PRO A 91 -15.52 -39.97 20.39
CA PRO A 91 -16.62 -39.57 19.52
C PRO A 91 -17.69 -40.67 19.48
N SER A 92 -18.96 -40.27 19.37
CA SER A 92 -20.08 -41.19 19.22
C SER A 92 -20.06 -41.78 17.81
N GLU A 93 -20.01 -43.11 17.70
CA GLU A 93 -20.17 -43.80 16.41
C GLU A 93 -21.62 -43.78 15.91
N ASN A 94 -22.58 -43.65 16.83
CA ASN A 94 -24.00 -43.64 16.51
C ASN A 94 -24.52 -42.21 16.32
N PRO A 95 -25.35 -41.96 15.28
CA PRO A 95 -25.97 -40.66 15.07
C PRO A 95 -26.96 -40.32 16.20
N PRO A 96 -27.14 -39.03 16.52
CA PRO A 96 -28.07 -38.61 17.56
C PRO A 96 -29.53 -38.87 17.18
N TYR A 97 -30.33 -39.31 18.15
CA TYR A 97 -31.75 -39.54 17.95
C TYR A 97 -32.52 -38.22 17.95
N LYS A 98 -33.35 -37.98 16.92
CA LYS A 98 -34.27 -36.83 16.89
C LYS A 98 -35.51 -37.15 17.71
N ILE A 99 -35.59 -36.61 18.92
CA ILE A 99 -36.80 -36.69 19.75
C ILE A 99 -37.86 -35.79 19.12
N LYS A 100 -38.91 -36.39 18.56
CA LYS A 100 -40.14 -35.67 18.15
C LYS A 100 -41.19 -35.89 19.24
N VAL A 101 -41.59 -34.80 19.90
CA VAL A 101 -42.69 -34.85 20.88
C VAL A 101 -43.99 -34.77 20.10
N ASN A 102 -44.75 -35.87 20.06
CA ASN A 102 -46.15 -35.84 19.63
C ASN A 102 -46.99 -35.46 20.85
N ILE A 103 -47.36 -34.19 20.94
CA ILE A 103 -48.37 -33.72 21.89
C ILE A 103 -49.70 -34.15 21.27
N LYS A 104 -50.38 -35.12 21.90
CA LYS A 104 -51.78 -35.41 21.57
C LYS A 104 -52.63 -34.33 22.27
N GLU A 105 -53.47 -33.66 21.50
CA GLU A 105 -54.58 -32.84 22.02
C GLU A 105 -55.56 -33.67 22.84
#